data_AF-A0A7X4XN60-F1
#
_entry.id   AF-A0A7X4XN60-F1
#
_cell.length_a   1.000
_cell.length_b   1.000
_cell.length_c   1.000
_cell.angle_alpha   90.00
_cell.angle_beta   90.00
_cell.angle_gamma   90.00
#
_symmetry.space_group_name_H-M   'P 1'
#
loop_
_entity.id
_entity.type
_entity.pdbx_description
1 polymer ?
#
loop_
_entity_poly.entity_id
_entity_poly.type
_entity_poly.pdbx_seq_one_letter_code
_entity_poly.pdbx_strand_id
1 'polypeptide(L)' 'MEEFTLNTLFLLMAEFNTAVVPLSQISQKYFGLAPRTARDRATANRLPITAFRESQKSDYLVSVIDLANYIDEKRKEANL' A
#
# COMPACT_ATOMS: atom_id res chain seq x y z
N MET A 1 -15.96 22.50 -12.73
CA MET A 1 -15.11 22.63 -11.53
C MET A 1 -14.04 21.57 -11.69
N GLU A 2 -12.81 21.97 -11.99
CA GLU A 2 -11.67 21.05 -11.87
C GLU A 2 -11.53 20.73 -10.38
N GLU A 3 -11.81 19.48 -10.00
CA GLU A 3 -11.40 18.98 -8.70
C GLU A 3 -9.88 19.09 -8.63
N PHE A 4 -9.36 19.67 -7.54
CA PHE A 4 -7.94 19.54 -7.20
C PHE A 4 -7.66 18.05 -6.91
N THR A 5 -7.42 17.24 -7.94
CA THR A 5 -6.98 15.86 -7.76
C THR A 5 -5.48 15.88 -7.52
N LEU A 6 -5.08 16.09 -6.27
CA LEU A 6 -3.75 15.69 -5.85
C LEU A 6 -3.71 14.16 -5.92
N ASN A 7 -3.05 13.63 -6.94
CA ASN A 7 -2.98 12.18 -7.15
C ASN A 7 -2.31 11.55 -5.90
N THR A 8 -2.97 10.58 -5.29
CA THR A 8 -2.52 9.89 -4.06
C THR A 8 -1.08 9.40 -4.20
N LEU A 9 -0.66 9.05 -5.43
CA LEU A 9 0.72 8.73 -5.74
C LEU A 9 1.70 9.83 -5.37
N PHE A 10 1.43 11.09 -5.70
CA PHE A 10 2.30 12.22 -5.35
C PHE A 10 2.38 12.45 -3.84
N LEU A 11 1.27 12.26 -3.12
CA LEU A 11 1.25 12.35 -1.66
C LEU A 11 2.13 11.27 -1.02
N LEU A 12 1.98 10.01 -1.46
CA LEU A 12 2.77 8.91 -0.93
C LEU A 12 4.25 9.01 -1.34
N MET A 13 4.54 9.49 -2.56
CA MET A 13 5.91 9.76 -2.97
C MET A 13 6.56 10.84 -2.11
N ALA A 14 5.83 11.90 -1.75
CA ALA A 14 6.31 12.92 -0.82
C ALA A 14 6.49 12.38 0.61
N GLU A 15 5.61 11.47 1.06
CA GLU A 15 5.69 10.86 2.40
C GLU A 15 6.87 9.89 2.53
N PHE A 16 7.08 9.02 1.55
CA PHE A 16 8.03 7.92 1.65
C PHE A 16 9.34 8.15 0.89
N ASN A 17 9.36 9.05 -0.09
CA ASN A 17 10.52 9.36 -0.94
C ASN A 17 11.18 8.12 -1.59
N THR A 18 10.37 7.09 -1.88
CA THR A 18 10.79 5.84 -2.52
C THR A 18 9.72 5.36 -3.50
N ALA A 19 10.11 4.50 -4.46
CA ALA A 19 9.16 3.86 -5.37
C ALA A 19 8.44 2.66 -4.73
N VAL A 20 9.03 2.08 -3.67
CA VAL A 20 8.53 0.90 -2.96
C VAL A 20 8.64 1.14 -1.45
N VAL A 21 7.71 0.59 -0.69
CA VAL A 21 7.63 0.77 0.77
C VAL A 21 7.53 -0.58 1.48
N PRO A 22 8.17 -0.76 2.65
CA PRO A 22 8.00 -1.96 3.45
C PRO A 22 6.55 -2.15 3.90
N LEU A 23 6.01 -3.35 3.70
CA LEU A 23 4.66 -3.72 4.13
C LEU A 23 4.48 -3.50 5.64
N SER A 24 5.50 -3.77 6.45
CA SER A 24 5.44 -3.55 7.90
C SER A 24 5.15 -2.09 8.27
N GLN A 25 5.70 -1.13 7.51
CA GLN A 25 5.52 0.30 7.74
C GLN A 25 4.11 0.79 7.40
N ILE A 26 3.51 0.24 6.34
CA ILE A 26 2.20 0.69 5.83
C ILE A 26 1.02 -0.15 6.34
N SER A 27 1.28 -1.35 6.85
CA SER A 27 0.25 -2.36 7.12
C SER A 27 -0.84 -1.92 8.08
N GLN A 28 -0.46 -1.25 9.16
CA GLN A 28 -1.40 -0.81 10.18
C GLN A 28 -2.23 0.39 9.71
N LYS A 29 -1.59 1.35 9.01
CA LYS A 29 -2.21 2.59 8.54
C LYS A 29 -3.23 2.35 7.43
N TYR A 30 -2.91 1.52 6.44
CA TYR A 30 -3.72 1.38 5.22
C TYR A 30 -4.52 0.07 5.13
N PHE A 31 -4.10 -0.99 5.83
CA PHE A 31 -4.82 -2.27 5.82
C PHE A 31 -5.46 -2.62 7.17
N GLY A 32 -5.19 -1.86 8.24
CA GLY A 32 -5.65 -2.19 9.59
C GLY A 32 -5.07 -3.50 10.11
N LEU A 33 -3.92 -3.92 9.59
CA LEU A 33 -3.27 -5.19 9.96
C LEU A 33 -2.03 -4.93 10.79
N ALA A 34 -1.83 -5.74 11.84
CA ALA A 34 -0.54 -5.80 12.51
C ALA A 34 0.53 -6.28 11.50
N PRO A 35 1.78 -5.80 11.58
CA PRO A 35 2.84 -6.15 10.62
C PRO A 35 3.04 -7.66 10.44
N ARG A 36 2.93 -8.43 11.53
CA ARG A 36 3.01 -9.90 11.49
C ARG A 36 1.87 -10.51 10.68
N THR A 37 0.63 -10.10 10.95
CA THR A 37 -0.55 -10.58 10.22
C THR A 37 -0.51 -10.19 8.75
N ALA A 38 -0.03 -8.99 8.43
CA ALA A 38 0.15 -8.54 7.05
C ALA A 38 1.16 -9.43 6.31
N ARG A 39 2.28 -9.76 6.94
CA ARG A 39 3.27 -10.70 6.38
C ARG A 39 2.68 -12.09 6.14
N ASP A 40 1.95 -12.64 7.12
CA ASP A 40 1.33 -13.96 7.00
C ASP A 40 0.31 -13.98 5.84
N ARG A 41 -0.47 -12.89 5.67
CA ARG A 41 -1.37 -12.73 4.52
C ARG A 41 -0.63 -12.55 3.19
N ALA A 42 0.49 -11.84 3.17
CA ALA A 42 1.32 -11.69 1.98
C ALA A 42 1.85 -13.04 1.50
N THR A 43 2.36 -13.87 2.42
CA THR A 43 2.82 -15.23 2.11
C THR A 43 1.69 -16.13 1.59
N ALA A 44 0.47 -15.92 2.07
CA ALA A 44 -0.71 -16.65 1.58
C ALA A 44 -1.36 -16.04 0.32
N ASN A 45 -0.79 -14.97 -0.26
CA ASN A 45 -1.39 -14.19 -1.36
C ASN A 45 -2.83 -13.71 -1.06
N ARG A 46 -3.08 -13.28 0.19
CA ARG A 46 -4.39 -12.81 0.68
C ARG A 46 -4.42 -11.31 1.01
N LEU A 47 -3.45 -10.56 0.51
CA LEU A 47 -3.48 -9.11 0.60
C LEU A 47 -4.33 -8.52 -0.54
N PRO A 48 -4.98 -7.37 -0.32
CA PRO A 48 -5.75 -6.70 -1.36
C PRO A 48 -4.86 -6.13 -2.48
N ILE A 49 -3.54 -6.04 -2.25
CA ILE A 49 -2.55 -5.57 -3.20
C ILE A 49 -1.36 -6.52 -3.27
N THR A 50 -0.62 -6.46 -4.37
CA THR A 50 0.59 -7.25 -4.59
C THR A 50 1.70 -6.82 -3.62
N ALA A 51 2.30 -7.81 -2.95
CA ALA A 51 3.48 -7.61 -2.12
C ALA A 51 4.57 -8.60 -2.56
N PHE A 52 5.80 -8.13 -2.72
CA PHE A 52 6.92 -8.93 -3.20
C PHE A 52 8.13 -8.80 -2.28
N ARG A 53 9.14 -9.65 -2.45
CA ARG A 53 10.38 -9.61 -1.65
C ARG A 53 11.54 -10.16 -2.47
N GLU A 54 12.73 -9.61 -2.25
CA GLU A 54 13.96 -10.04 -2.94
C GLU A 54 14.57 -11.30 -2.30
N SER A 55 14.31 -11.54 -1.01
CA SER A 55 14.84 -12.69 -0.27
C SER A 55 13.84 -13.20 0.76
N GLN A 56 13.97 -14.46 1.18
CA GLN A 56 13.10 -15.03 2.21
C GLN A 56 13.24 -14.35 3.58
N LYS A 57 14.39 -13.71 3.84
CA LYS A 57 14.65 -12.95 5.08
C LYS A 57 14.28 -11.47 4.98
N SER A 58 14.05 -10.94 3.77
CA SER A 58 13.69 -9.53 3.60
C SER A 58 12.23 -9.31 3.94
N ASP A 59 11.90 -8.09 4.33
CA ASP A 59 10.49 -7.72 4.49
C ASP A 59 9.79 -7.72 3.14
N TYR A 60 8.46 -7.83 3.17
CA TYR A 60 7.67 -7.61 1.96
C TYR A 60 7.70 -6.12 1.60
N LEU A 61 7.80 -5.86 0.31
CA LEU A 61 7.74 -4.55 -0.31
C LEU A 61 6.44 -4.44 -1.10
N VAL A 62 5.94 -3.22 -1.14
CA VAL A 62 4.74 -2.83 -1.89
C VAL A 62 5.10 -1.66 -2.78
N SER A 63 4.65 -1.69 -4.04
CA SER A 63 4.76 -0.55 -4.94
C SER A 63 3.93 0.62 -4.44
N VAL A 64 4.51 1.82 -4.40
CA VAL A 64 3.77 3.02 -4.01
C VAL A 64 2.63 3.32 -4.99
N ILE A 65 2.78 2.93 -6.26
CA ILE A 65 1.73 3.04 -7.28
C ILE A 65 0.54 2.15 -6.93
N ASP A 66 0.79 0.88 -6.59
CA ASP A 66 -0.29 -0.06 -6.24
C ASP A 66 -1.00 0.37 -4.96
N LEU A 67 -0.25 0.90 -3.98
CA LEU A 67 -0.82 1.45 -2.76
C LEU A 67 -1.70 2.68 -3.05
N ALA A 68 -1.25 3.58 -3.93
CA ALA A 68 -2.04 4.74 -4.34
C ALA A 68 -3.36 4.33 -5.01
N ASN A 69 -3.28 3.41 -5.98
CA ASN A 69 -4.45 2.89 -6.68
C ASN A 69 -5.46 2.27 -5.71
N TYR A 70 -4.99 1.46 -4.76
CA TYR A 70 -5.85 0.85 -3.74
C TYR A 70 -6.58 1.90 -2.88
N ILE A 71 -5.89 2.95 -2.46
CA ILE A 71 -6.49 4.04 -1.66
C ILE A 71 -7.52 4.80 -2.49
N ASP A 72 -7.20 5.12 -3.74
CA ASP A 72 -8.11 5.82 -4.64
C ASP A 72 -9.37 5.01 -4.95
N GLU A 73 -9.22 3.69 -5.16
CA GLU A 73 -10.34 2.75 -5.33
C GLU A 73 -11.20 2.70 -4.08
N LYS A 74 -10.61 2.52 -2.89
CA LYS A 74 -11.34 2.51 -1.62
C LYS A 74 -12.09 3.83 -1.37
N ARG A 75 -11.51 4.96 -1.74
CA ARG A 75 -12.16 6.28 -1.64
C ARG A 75 -13.36 6.39 -2.59
N LYS A 76 -13.23 5.87 -3.81
CA LYS A 76 -14.34 5.84 -4.77
C LYS A 76 -15.48 4.94 -4.29
N GLU A 77 -15.16 3.76 -3.76
CA GLU A 77 -16.13 2.82 -3.19
C GLU A 77 -16.91 3.42 -2.00
N ALA A 78 -16.24 4.19 -1.14
CA ALA A 78 -16.86 4.80 0.04
C ALA A 78 -17.75 6.01 -0.28
N ASN A 79 -17.58 6.62 -1.46
CA ASN A 79 -18.37 7.77 -1.92
C ASN A 79 -19.60 7.36 -2.75
N LEU A 80 -19.92 6.07 -2.82
CA LEU A 80 -21.14 5.50 -3.41
C LEU A 80 -22.18 5.21 -2.31
#